data_AF-A0A7S0ZMM8-F1
#
_entry.id   AF-A0A7S0ZMM8-F1
#
_cell.length_a   1.000
_cell.length_b   1.000
_cell.length_c   1.000
_cell.angle_alpha   90.00
_cell.angle_beta   90.00
_cell.angle_gamma   90.00
#
_symmetry.space_group_name_H-M   'P 1'
#
loop_
_entity.id
_entity.type
_entity.pdbx_description
1 polymer ?
#
loop_
_entity_poly.entity_id
_entity_poly.type
_entity_poly.pdbx_seq_one_letter_code
_entity_poly.pdbx_strand_id
1 'polypeptide(L)'
;VGTNATGFTPSLYNTLESQLCIDTTREFAAGESNGGMQTYQIGVAMAHRLAAIAPQFGSFHNGFAAAPARGLPVIDIHGAHDETIPANHSLAADGWYYTTTKEIFEGGKYSTGWKAANGCAGPSYHHPTSFDGVDGLWCIEEGNCTGGAVVR
;
A
#
# COMPACT_ATOMS: atom_id res chain seq x y z
N VAL A 1 -18.09 15.72 -11.42
CA VAL A 1 -18.19 15.03 -10.11
C VAL A 1 -17.68 13.61 -10.32
N GLY A 2 -16.43 13.34 -9.94
CA GLY A 2 -15.80 12.02 -10.10
C GLY A 2 -15.50 11.43 -8.73
N THR A 3 -16.09 10.29 -8.42
CA THR A 3 -15.94 9.52 -7.16
C THR A 3 -14.63 8.70 -7.13
N ASN A 4 -13.53 9.30 -7.56
CA ASN A 4 -12.20 8.70 -7.62
C ASN A 4 -11.41 9.04 -6.32
N ALA A 5 -10.43 8.20 -5.95
CA ALA A 5 -9.34 8.52 -5.02
C ALA A 5 -8.62 9.86 -5.30
N THR A 6 -8.73 10.43 -6.51
CA THR A 6 -8.22 11.74 -6.90
C THR A 6 -9.27 12.86 -6.86
N GLY A 7 -10.54 12.53 -6.56
CA GLY A 7 -11.66 13.48 -6.55
C GLY A 7 -12.26 13.66 -5.16
N PHE A 8 -13.02 12.66 -4.70
CA PHE A 8 -13.72 12.74 -3.42
C PHE A 8 -12.73 12.78 -2.25
N THR A 9 -11.77 11.85 -2.19
CA THR A 9 -10.86 11.73 -1.06
C THR A 9 -10.03 12.99 -0.81
N PRO A 10 -9.34 13.59 -1.81
CA PRO A 10 -8.59 14.83 -1.58
C PRO A 10 -9.48 16.00 -1.17
N SER A 11 -10.71 16.06 -1.72
CA SER A 11 -11.68 17.11 -1.37
C SER A 11 -12.19 16.97 0.08
N LEU A 12 -12.43 15.74 0.53
CA LEU A 12 -12.82 15.45 1.91
C LEU A 12 -11.70 15.86 2.87
N TYR A 13 -10.48 15.45 2.56
CA TYR A 13 -9.26 15.81 3.28
C TYR A 13 -9.10 17.34 3.41
N ASN A 14 -9.21 18.10 2.30
CA ASN A 14 -9.21 19.57 2.33
C ASN A 14 -10.33 20.16 3.20
N THR A 15 -11.52 19.57 3.15
CA THR A 15 -12.68 20.03 3.94
C THR A 15 -12.40 19.85 5.43
N LEU A 16 -11.90 18.68 5.83
CA LEU A 16 -11.58 18.35 7.22
C LEU A 16 -10.47 19.27 7.76
N GLU A 17 -9.40 19.50 6.99
CA GLU A 17 -8.33 20.45 7.39
C GLU A 17 -8.84 21.88 7.57
N SER A 18 -9.82 22.32 6.76
CA SER A 18 -10.38 23.66 6.89
C SER A 18 -11.29 23.84 8.11
N GLN A 19 -11.81 22.74 8.66
CA GLN A 19 -12.83 22.73 9.72
C GLN A 19 -12.30 22.25 11.07
N LEU A 20 -11.20 21.48 11.07
CA LEU A 20 -10.62 20.83 12.23
C LEU A 20 -9.13 21.20 12.35
N CYS A 21 -8.58 21.09 13.56
CA CYS A 21 -7.15 21.29 13.81
C CYS A 21 -6.35 20.03 13.46
N ILE A 22 -6.30 19.66 12.18
CA ILE A 22 -5.53 18.51 11.70
C ILE A 22 -4.05 18.89 11.56
N ASP A 23 -3.18 18.02 12.05
CA ASP A 23 -1.75 18.10 11.75
C ASP A 23 -1.49 17.46 10.38
N THR A 24 -1.36 18.32 9.37
CA THR A 24 -1.20 17.93 7.96
C THR A 24 0.15 17.25 7.68
N THR A 25 1.07 17.24 8.66
CA THR A 25 2.32 16.48 8.56
C THR A 25 2.13 15.00 8.90
N ARG A 26 1.04 14.63 9.59
CA ARG A 26 0.76 13.31 10.16
C ARG A 26 -0.58 12.74 9.67
N GLU A 27 -0.80 12.77 8.37
CA GLU A 27 -1.98 12.17 7.73
C GLU A 27 -1.69 10.76 7.22
N PHE A 28 -2.57 9.81 7.52
CA PHE A 28 -2.40 8.39 7.20
C PHE A 28 -3.62 7.84 6.50
N ALA A 29 -3.43 6.84 5.62
CA ALA A 29 -4.55 6.08 5.06
C ALA A 29 -4.40 4.59 5.39
N ALA A 30 -5.47 3.99 5.88
CA ALA A 30 -5.55 2.56 6.15
C ALA A 30 -6.93 2.05 5.74
N GLY A 31 -7.01 0.78 5.38
CA GLY A 31 -8.25 0.18 4.96
C GLY A 31 -8.10 -1.29 4.67
N GLU A 32 -9.23 -1.98 4.76
CA GLU A 32 -9.34 -3.44 4.72
C GLU A 32 -10.07 -3.88 3.44
N SER A 33 -9.63 -4.97 2.82
CA SER A 33 -10.24 -5.54 1.60
C SER A 33 -10.34 -4.50 0.49
N ASN A 34 -11.54 -4.16 -0.02
CA ASN A 34 -11.75 -3.07 -0.98
C ASN A 34 -11.24 -1.70 -0.46
N GLY A 35 -11.31 -1.47 0.85
CA GLY A 35 -10.70 -0.32 1.51
C GLY A 35 -9.15 -0.37 1.46
N GLY A 36 -8.56 -1.57 1.48
CA GLY A 36 -7.12 -1.78 1.27
C GLY A 36 -6.72 -1.48 -0.18
N MET A 37 -7.54 -1.90 -1.14
CA MET A 37 -7.38 -1.52 -2.56
C MET A 37 -7.43 0.00 -2.72
N GLN A 38 -8.40 0.65 -2.08
CA GLN A 38 -8.52 2.10 -2.10
C GLN A 38 -7.34 2.78 -1.40
N THR A 39 -6.84 2.21 -0.30
CA THR A 39 -5.66 2.71 0.43
C THR A 39 -4.43 2.75 -0.47
N TYR A 40 -4.22 1.70 -1.26
CA TYR A 40 -3.19 1.69 -2.30
C TYR A 40 -3.37 2.80 -3.35
N GLN A 41 -4.59 2.96 -3.89
CA GLN A 41 -4.90 4.00 -4.88
C GLN A 41 -4.68 5.41 -4.32
N ILE A 42 -5.11 5.65 -3.07
CA ILE A 42 -4.89 6.89 -2.33
C ILE A 42 -3.39 7.13 -2.14
N GLY A 43 -2.62 6.11 -1.77
CA GLY A 43 -1.17 6.20 -1.64
C GLY A 43 -0.50 6.67 -2.93
N VAL A 44 -0.89 6.11 -4.08
CA VAL A 44 -0.39 6.54 -5.40
C VAL A 44 -0.80 7.99 -5.71
N ALA A 45 -2.05 8.35 -5.49
CA ALA A 45 -2.60 9.67 -5.84
C ALA A 45 -2.11 10.81 -4.92
N MET A 46 -1.93 10.52 -3.64
CA MET A 46 -1.73 11.50 -2.56
C MET A 46 -0.39 11.30 -1.83
N ALA A 47 0.59 10.63 -2.42
CA ALA A 47 1.91 10.39 -1.82
C ALA A 47 2.62 11.65 -1.29
N HIS A 48 2.41 12.79 -1.95
CA HIS A 48 2.97 14.08 -1.53
C HIS A 48 2.38 14.61 -0.21
N ARG A 49 1.24 14.06 0.20
CA ARG A 49 0.44 14.53 1.32
C ARG A 49 0.44 13.57 2.51
N LEU A 50 0.42 12.26 2.25
CA LEU A 50 0.37 11.23 3.30
C LEU A 50 1.73 10.97 3.93
N ALA A 51 1.73 10.73 5.24
CA ALA A 51 2.89 10.33 6.03
C ALA A 51 3.21 8.84 5.86
N ALA A 52 2.17 7.99 5.78
CA ALA A 52 2.28 6.57 5.43
C ALA A 52 0.91 5.98 5.06
N ILE A 53 0.90 4.75 4.51
CA ILE A 53 -0.31 3.96 4.32
C ILE A 53 -0.21 2.55 4.93
N ALA A 54 -1.36 1.97 5.27
CA ALA A 54 -1.47 0.61 5.80
C ALA A 54 -2.64 -0.16 5.15
N PRO A 55 -2.50 -0.61 3.89
CA PRO A 55 -3.49 -1.48 3.26
C PRO A 55 -3.50 -2.87 3.92
N GLN A 56 -4.69 -3.43 4.11
CA GLN A 56 -4.88 -4.75 4.72
C GLN A 56 -5.71 -5.63 3.79
N PHE A 57 -5.15 -6.80 3.42
CA PHE A 57 -5.74 -7.85 2.59
C PHE A 57 -6.51 -7.28 1.38
N GLY A 58 -5.91 -6.28 0.74
CA GLY A 58 -6.44 -5.59 -0.42
C GLY A 58 -5.34 -5.42 -1.46
N SER A 59 -5.68 -5.47 -2.74
CA SER A 59 -4.70 -5.39 -3.82
C SER A 59 -5.27 -4.66 -5.04
N PHE A 60 -4.39 -4.17 -5.91
CA PHE A 60 -4.79 -3.72 -7.23
C PHE A 60 -5.41 -4.88 -8.02
N HIS A 61 -6.39 -4.56 -8.87
CA HIS A 61 -6.75 -5.48 -9.94
C HIS A 61 -5.56 -5.62 -10.91
N ASN A 62 -5.34 -6.82 -11.42
CA ASN A 62 -4.28 -7.09 -12.36
C ASN A 62 -4.39 -6.16 -13.58
N GLY A 63 -3.28 -5.55 -13.98
CA GLY A 63 -3.26 -4.52 -15.03
C GLY A 63 -3.39 -3.08 -14.54
N PHE A 64 -3.73 -2.87 -13.26
CA PHE A 64 -3.92 -1.54 -12.66
C PHE A 64 -2.92 -1.21 -11.54
N ALA A 65 -1.93 -2.08 -11.32
CA ALA A 65 -0.87 -1.83 -10.37
C ALA A 65 -0.17 -0.50 -10.67
N ALA A 66 0.09 0.28 -9.63
CA ALA A 66 0.78 1.54 -9.73
C ALA A 66 1.66 1.78 -8.48
N ALA A 67 2.68 2.61 -8.65
CA ALA A 67 3.56 3.05 -7.58
C ALA A 67 3.48 4.58 -7.45
N PRO A 68 3.66 5.13 -6.25
CA PRO A 68 3.63 6.57 -6.06
C PRO A 68 4.81 7.25 -6.76
N ALA A 69 4.63 8.48 -7.23
CA ALA A 69 5.69 9.25 -7.88
C ALA A 69 6.78 9.76 -6.91
N ARG A 70 6.56 9.59 -5.60
CA ARG A 70 7.46 9.98 -4.52
C ARG A 70 7.44 8.88 -3.46
N GLY A 71 8.53 8.77 -2.71
CA GLY A 71 8.60 7.80 -1.62
C GLY A 71 7.50 8.02 -0.58
N LEU A 72 6.78 6.95 -0.27
CA LEU A 72 5.71 6.90 0.72
C LEU A 72 5.87 5.61 1.54
N PRO A 73 6.02 5.70 2.87
CA PRO A 73 6.04 4.52 3.72
C PRO A 73 4.74 3.72 3.61
N VAL A 74 4.89 2.41 3.55
CA VAL A 74 3.79 1.45 3.40
C VAL A 74 4.06 0.22 4.27
N ILE A 75 3.02 -0.23 4.96
CA ILE A 75 2.97 -1.55 5.58
C ILE A 75 1.76 -2.30 5.03
N ASP A 76 2.02 -3.36 4.28
CA ASP A 76 0.97 -4.25 3.77
C ASP A 76 0.80 -5.43 4.72
N ILE A 77 -0.45 -5.72 5.08
CA ILE A 77 -0.79 -6.85 5.94
C ILE A 77 -1.69 -7.78 5.12
N HIS A 78 -1.21 -8.98 4.80
CA HIS A 78 -1.92 -9.90 3.93
C HIS A 78 -1.90 -11.34 4.43
N GLY A 79 -3.03 -12.04 4.29
CA GLY A 79 -3.09 -13.48 4.55
C GLY A 79 -2.37 -14.29 3.48
N ALA A 80 -1.42 -15.14 3.88
CA ALA A 80 -0.68 -15.97 2.93
C ALA A 80 -1.53 -17.06 2.25
N HIS A 81 -2.70 -17.36 2.82
CA HIS A 81 -3.71 -18.29 2.31
C HIS A 81 -5.03 -17.58 1.97
N ASP A 82 -4.99 -16.27 1.74
CA ASP A 82 -6.18 -15.53 1.32
C ASP A 82 -6.61 -15.97 -0.09
N GLU A 83 -7.82 -16.51 -0.22
CA GLU A 83 -8.43 -16.90 -1.49
C GLU A 83 -9.39 -15.85 -2.04
N THR A 84 -9.75 -14.84 -1.23
CA THR A 84 -10.62 -13.74 -1.64
C THR A 84 -9.81 -12.71 -2.42
N ILE A 85 -8.74 -12.19 -1.82
CA ILE A 85 -7.78 -11.31 -2.49
C ILE A 85 -6.41 -11.96 -2.31
N PRO A 86 -5.87 -12.73 -3.27
CA PRO A 86 -4.67 -13.50 -2.99
C PRO A 86 -3.37 -12.68 -2.96
N ALA A 87 -2.49 -12.99 -2.02
CA ALA A 87 -1.18 -12.33 -1.90
C ALA A 87 -0.16 -12.81 -2.93
N ASN A 88 -0.14 -14.12 -3.19
CA ASN A 88 0.97 -14.83 -3.84
C ASN A 88 0.61 -15.42 -5.22
N HIS A 89 -0.64 -15.30 -5.65
CA HIS A 89 -1.12 -15.67 -6.97
C HIS A 89 -2.18 -14.66 -7.43
N SER A 90 -2.56 -14.67 -8.71
CA SER A 90 -3.45 -13.62 -9.23
C SER A 90 -4.93 -14.01 -9.25
N LEU A 91 -5.26 -15.26 -9.54
CA LEU A 91 -6.66 -15.67 -9.68
C LEU A 91 -7.31 -15.88 -8.30
N ALA A 92 -8.28 -15.04 -7.96
CA ALA A 92 -9.10 -15.19 -6.75
C ALA A 92 -10.21 -16.23 -6.92
N ALA A 93 -10.78 -16.68 -5.79
CA ALA A 93 -11.90 -17.62 -5.75
C ALA A 93 -13.17 -17.09 -6.44
N ASP A 94 -13.31 -15.77 -6.55
CA ASP A 94 -14.43 -15.10 -7.22
C ASP A 94 -14.22 -14.94 -8.75
N GLY A 95 -13.07 -15.37 -9.28
CA GLY A 95 -12.73 -15.30 -10.70
C GLY A 95 -12.05 -14.00 -11.13
N TRP A 96 -11.86 -13.03 -10.24
CA TRP A 96 -11.09 -11.83 -10.53
C TRP A 96 -9.59 -12.08 -10.48
N TYR A 97 -8.83 -11.22 -11.15
CA TYR A 97 -7.38 -11.25 -11.14
C TYR A 97 -6.84 -10.06 -10.35
N TYR A 98 -6.05 -10.32 -9.33
CA TYR A 98 -5.37 -9.34 -8.49
C TYR A 98 -3.86 -9.35 -8.73
N THR A 99 -3.23 -8.20 -8.48
CA THR A 99 -1.77 -8.07 -8.48
C THR A 99 -1.22 -8.72 -7.21
N THR A 100 -0.17 -9.53 -7.33
CA THR A 100 0.47 -10.13 -6.14
C THR A 100 1.18 -9.06 -5.31
N THR A 101 1.31 -9.26 -3.99
CA THR A 101 2.07 -8.34 -3.14
C THR A 101 3.51 -8.17 -3.63
N LYS A 102 4.12 -9.28 -4.10
CA LYS A 102 5.43 -9.24 -4.76
C LYS A 102 5.48 -8.26 -5.94
N GLU A 103 4.50 -8.29 -6.85
CA GLU A 103 4.46 -7.38 -8.00
C GLU A 103 4.15 -5.93 -7.58
N ILE A 104 3.38 -5.71 -6.51
CA ILE A 104 3.18 -4.36 -5.94
C ILE A 104 4.52 -3.77 -5.48
N PHE A 105 5.32 -4.54 -4.74
CA PHE A 105 6.58 -4.04 -4.16
C PHE A 105 7.74 -4.05 -5.15
N GLU A 106 8.03 -5.18 -5.80
CA GLU A 106 9.15 -5.32 -6.74
C GLU A 106 8.88 -4.69 -8.11
N GLY A 107 7.61 -4.46 -8.45
CA GLY A 107 7.21 -4.03 -9.78
C GLY A 107 6.98 -5.20 -10.74
N GLY A 108 6.49 -4.87 -11.91
CA GLY A 108 6.12 -5.83 -12.92
C GLY A 108 5.79 -5.16 -14.24
N LYS A 109 4.84 -5.73 -14.98
CA LYS A 109 4.49 -5.22 -16.32
C LYS A 109 3.86 -3.83 -16.28
N TYR A 110 3.12 -3.53 -15.20
CA TYR A 110 2.25 -2.34 -15.13
C TYR A 110 2.78 -1.24 -14.21
N SER A 111 3.73 -1.57 -13.32
CA SER A 111 4.26 -0.66 -12.31
C SER A 111 5.75 -0.88 -12.13
N THR A 112 6.49 0.19 -11.82
CA THR A 112 7.89 0.12 -11.38
C THR A 112 8.07 -0.45 -9.98
N GLY A 113 6.98 -0.58 -9.22
CA GLY A 113 6.99 -1.11 -7.86
C GLY A 113 7.27 -0.06 -6.79
N TRP A 114 6.75 -0.32 -5.59
CA TRP A 114 6.92 0.56 -4.42
C TRP A 114 8.36 0.61 -3.92
N LYS A 115 9.16 -0.44 -4.13
CA LYS A 115 10.60 -0.44 -3.84
C LYS A 115 11.33 0.65 -4.61
N ALA A 116 11.09 0.71 -5.92
CA ALA A 116 11.70 1.72 -6.77
C ALA A 116 11.24 3.14 -6.38
N ALA A 117 9.93 3.30 -6.11
CA ALA A 117 9.37 4.59 -5.67
C ALA A 117 9.96 5.09 -4.33
N ASN A 118 10.26 4.16 -3.42
CA ASN A 118 10.89 4.44 -2.13
C ASN A 118 12.43 4.48 -2.21
N GLY A 119 13.03 4.29 -3.40
CA GLY A 119 14.48 4.29 -3.56
C GLY A 119 15.15 3.19 -2.72
N CYS A 120 14.50 2.03 -2.61
CA CYS A 120 15.00 0.87 -1.90
C CYS A 120 16.05 0.13 -2.74
N ALA A 121 17.13 -0.29 -2.09
CA ALA A 121 18.19 -1.09 -2.69
C ALA A 121 18.41 -2.39 -1.92
N GLY A 122 18.90 -3.41 -2.62
CA GLY A 122 19.17 -4.74 -2.05
C GLY A 122 17.96 -5.67 -2.01
N PRO A 123 18.17 -6.91 -1.55
CA PRO A 123 17.09 -7.89 -1.43
C PRO A 123 16.15 -7.54 -0.28
N SER A 124 14.93 -8.04 -0.36
CA SER A 124 14.01 -8.07 0.79
C SER A 124 14.55 -9.06 1.83
N TYR A 125 14.32 -8.78 3.11
CA TYR A 125 14.81 -9.61 4.21
C TYR A 125 13.75 -9.75 5.29
N HIS A 126 13.80 -10.85 6.04
CA HIS A 126 12.93 -11.05 7.20
C HIS A 126 13.24 -9.99 8.26
N HIS A 127 12.21 -9.27 8.69
CA HIS A 127 12.29 -8.31 9.79
C HIS A 127 11.84 -9.00 11.08
N PRO A 128 12.72 -9.19 12.08
CA PRO A 128 12.36 -9.88 13.31
C PRO A 128 11.29 -9.14 14.10
N THR A 129 10.25 -9.87 14.53
CA THR A 129 9.19 -9.32 15.38
C THR A 129 8.91 -10.23 16.57
N SER A 130 8.26 -9.70 17.61
CA SER A 130 7.76 -10.52 18.72
C SER A 130 6.63 -11.48 18.33
N PHE A 131 6.11 -11.37 17.10
CA PHE A 131 5.01 -12.17 16.58
C PHE A 131 5.47 -13.26 15.61
N ASP A 132 6.76 -13.36 15.32
CA ASP A 132 7.27 -14.36 14.39
C ASP A 132 6.88 -15.78 14.80
N GLY A 133 6.19 -16.50 13.91
CA GLY A 133 5.70 -17.84 14.13
C GLY A 133 4.38 -17.95 14.92
N VAL A 134 3.90 -16.87 15.53
CA VAL A 134 2.57 -16.82 16.15
C VAL A 134 1.52 -16.86 15.05
N ASP A 135 0.69 -17.91 15.03
CA ASP A 135 -0.30 -18.17 13.96
C ASP A 135 0.29 -18.12 12.55
N GLY A 136 1.59 -18.42 12.42
CA GLY A 136 2.31 -18.33 11.17
C GLY A 136 2.51 -16.90 10.67
N LEU A 137 2.60 -15.90 11.55
CA LEU A 137 2.97 -14.53 11.18
C LEU A 137 4.48 -14.40 10.91
N TRP A 138 4.83 -13.55 9.94
CA TRP A 138 6.18 -13.09 9.67
C TRP A 138 6.14 -11.68 9.07
N CYS A 139 7.26 -10.96 9.16
CA CYS A 139 7.41 -9.65 8.55
C CYS A 139 8.59 -9.63 7.57
N ILE A 140 8.44 -8.94 6.45
CA ILE A 140 9.50 -8.74 5.46
C ILE A 140 9.70 -7.24 5.29
N GLU A 141 10.96 -6.83 5.26
CA GLU A 141 11.35 -5.47 4.90
C GLU A 141 11.92 -5.46 3.48
N GLU A 142 11.53 -4.45 2.70
CA GLU A 142 11.79 -4.37 1.26
C GLU A 142 13.16 -3.78 0.90
N GLY A 143 14.20 -4.21 1.61
CA GLY A 143 15.57 -3.72 1.45
C GLY A 143 15.80 -2.39 2.18
N ASN A 144 16.90 -1.72 1.86
CA ASN A 144 17.29 -0.49 2.54
C ASN A 144 16.84 0.72 1.71
N CYS A 145 15.91 1.52 2.23
CA CYS A 145 15.25 2.59 1.48
C CYS A 145 15.75 3.97 1.88
N THR A 146 16.01 4.80 0.86
CA THR A 146 16.43 6.20 1.05
C THR A 146 15.26 7.17 1.17
N GLY A 147 14.06 6.74 0.75
CA GLY A 147 12.78 7.40 1.01
C GLY A 147 11.75 6.36 1.47
N GLY A 148 10.67 6.80 2.12
CA GLY A 148 9.60 5.88 2.53
C GLY A 148 9.97 4.83 3.61
N ALA A 149 11.21 4.80 4.12
CA ALA A 149 11.63 3.87 5.17
C ALA A 149 11.18 4.29 6.58
N VAL A 150 10.91 5.58 6.80
CA VAL A 150 10.54 6.13 8.11
C VAL A 150 9.25 6.92 7.96
N VAL A 151 8.30 6.64 8.84
CA VAL A 151 7.09 7.44 8.98
C VAL A 151 7.48 8.85 9.42
N ARG A 152 7.12 9.84 8.59
CA ARG A 152 7.40 11.26 8.84
C ARG A 152 6.43 11.89 9.82
#